data_AF-A0A8S0FDZ1-F1
#
_entry.id   AF-A0A8S0FDZ1-F1
#
_cell.length_a   1.000
_cell.length_b   1.000
_cell.length_c   1.000
_cell.angle_alpha   90.00
_cell.angle_beta   90.00
_cell.angle_gamma   90.00
#
_symmetry.space_group_name_H-M   'P 1'
#
loop_
_entity.id
_entity.type
_entity.pdbx_description
1 polymer ?
#
loop_
_entity_poly.entity_id
_entity_poly.type
_entity_poly.pdbx_seq_one_letter_code
_entity_poly.pdbx_strand_id
1 'polypeptide(L)'
;MSHVSLQEFLKTEPDGTLEAIAEQYNTTLLEVVKNLPSPTVVSGDKFDTVWDTVCEWGNVTTLVHTTDVILEFSGELPSGFHRHGYFNLRGKHGMSGHIKAENCTHIALIERKFMGMDTASILFFNKEGSAMLKIFLGRDDHSRSSAPERTSQRLPCSGSIVKGTRLMTPWLLFGAGGKGVGARTLELALAEQRPVVAVIRHADAATKLAQQGVQVFTGDACDASVVAAACRAAGPDALIISTMGGAQDYLAHRTVIDEAEKAGISRMILVTSLGCGDSWPFLSERAKAAFGQAVREKTLAESWLQTSQLDYAILRPGGLLDGAATGKAQRIQNQECHGFVNRADVAAHIHELANAPALNQQVYSLIEPDLKPA
;
A
#
# COMPACT_ATOMS: atom_id res chain seq x y z
N MET A 1 -32.97 14.14 25.05
CA MET A 1 -32.25 12.97 25.60
C MET A 1 -31.22 13.53 26.56
N SER A 2 -31.18 13.07 27.81
CA SER A 2 -30.19 13.54 28.79
C SER A 2 -28.80 13.30 28.23
N HIS A 3 -28.01 14.37 28.03
CA HIS A 3 -26.61 14.24 27.64
C HIS A 3 -25.86 13.59 28.80
N VAL A 4 -25.54 12.29 28.67
CA VAL A 4 -24.65 11.58 29.59
C VAL A 4 -23.29 12.29 29.55
N SER A 5 -22.74 12.64 30.71
CA SER A 5 -21.45 13.33 30.76
C SER A 5 -20.33 12.43 30.20
N LEU A 6 -19.24 13.04 29.69
CA LEU A 6 -18.10 12.28 29.17
C LEU A 6 -17.57 11.26 30.19
N GLN A 7 -17.48 11.66 31.45
CA GLN A 7 -17.00 10.80 32.53
C GLN A 7 -17.94 9.62 32.81
N GLU A 8 -19.26 9.84 32.79
CA GLU A 8 -20.24 8.76 32.94
C GLU A 8 -20.24 7.81 31.75
N PHE A 9 -20.06 8.35 30.54
CA PHE A 9 -19.96 7.55 29.33
C PHE A 9 -18.69 6.69 29.31
N LEU A 10 -17.53 7.24 29.68
CA LEU A 10 -16.28 6.47 29.73
C LEU A 10 -16.30 5.36 30.80
N LYS A 11 -17.12 5.48 31.85
CA LYS A 11 -17.35 4.41 32.83
C LYS A 11 -18.10 3.21 32.27
N THR A 12 -18.79 3.33 31.13
CA THR A 12 -19.45 2.19 30.48
C THR A 12 -18.51 1.37 29.61
N GLU A 13 -17.21 1.66 29.62
CA GLU A 13 -16.19 1.05 28.77
C GLU A 13 -16.59 1.05 27.28
N PRO A 14 -16.86 2.25 26.70
CA PRO A 14 -17.34 2.33 25.32
C PRO A 14 -16.29 1.80 24.34
N ASP A 15 -16.77 1.01 23.38
CA ASP A 15 -15.98 0.55 22.24
C ASP A 15 -15.77 1.67 21.22
N GLY A 16 -14.85 1.48 20.28
CA GLY A 16 -14.46 2.51 19.30
C GLY A 16 -13.27 3.36 19.73
N THR A 17 -12.78 4.26 18.87
CA THR A 17 -11.55 5.02 19.13
C THR A 17 -11.78 6.16 20.13
N LEU A 18 -10.76 6.50 20.92
CA LEU A 18 -10.84 7.65 21.83
C LEU A 18 -10.99 8.97 21.07
N GLU A 19 -10.52 9.03 19.82
CA GLU A 19 -10.76 10.17 18.92
C GLU A 19 -12.23 10.33 18.53
N ALA A 20 -12.93 9.24 18.19
CA ALA A 20 -14.36 9.32 17.87
C ALA A 20 -15.17 9.82 19.09
N ILE A 21 -14.75 9.44 20.29
CA ILE A 21 -15.33 9.96 21.54
C ILE A 21 -15.01 11.46 21.69
N ALA A 22 -13.79 11.89 21.38
CA ALA A 22 -13.40 13.29 21.44
C ALA A 22 -14.24 14.15 20.49
N GLU A 23 -14.47 13.68 19.26
CA GLU A 23 -15.35 14.31 18.28
C GLU A 23 -16.81 14.35 18.76
N GLN A 24 -17.35 13.23 19.26
CA GLN A 24 -18.72 13.13 19.76
C GLN A 24 -18.99 14.13 20.90
N TYR A 25 -17.99 14.35 21.77
CA TYR A 25 -18.10 15.25 22.92
C TYR A 25 -17.53 16.65 22.64
N ASN A 26 -17.13 16.93 21.40
CA ASN A 26 -16.53 18.20 20.99
C ASN A 26 -15.40 18.68 21.93
N THR A 27 -14.48 17.77 22.24
CA THR A 27 -13.35 17.99 23.15
C THR A 27 -12.04 17.45 22.54
N THR A 28 -10.91 17.62 23.23
CA THR A 28 -9.63 17.09 22.76
C THR A 28 -9.44 15.63 23.17
N LEU A 29 -8.60 14.89 22.44
CA LEU A 29 -8.24 13.53 22.80
C LEU A 29 -7.61 13.47 24.20
N LEU A 30 -6.76 14.43 24.55
CA LEU A 30 -6.16 14.53 25.89
C LEU A 30 -7.23 14.65 26.99
N GLU A 31 -8.28 15.44 26.77
CA GLU A 31 -9.37 15.57 27.74
C GLU A 31 -10.21 14.28 27.86
N VAL A 32 -10.42 13.55 26.77
CA VAL A 32 -11.01 12.20 26.83
C VAL A 32 -10.15 11.28 27.70
N VAL A 33 -8.84 11.27 27.45
CA VAL A 33 -7.89 10.40 28.16
C VAL A 33 -7.85 10.72 29.65
N LYS A 34 -7.83 11.99 30.04
CA LYS A 34 -7.89 12.40 31.46
C LYS A 34 -9.18 11.99 32.16
N ASN A 35 -10.26 11.77 31.43
CA ASN A 35 -11.56 11.35 31.97
C ASN A 35 -11.77 9.83 31.94
N LEU A 36 -10.79 9.04 31.46
CA LEU A 36 -10.84 7.59 31.61
C LEU A 36 -10.90 7.19 33.09
N PRO A 37 -11.36 5.96 33.43
CA PRO A 37 -11.44 5.53 34.81
C PRO A 37 -10.08 5.49 35.55
N SER A 38 -8.99 5.19 34.83
CA SER A 38 -7.66 5.00 35.41
C SER A 38 -6.50 5.42 34.46
N PRO A 39 -6.43 6.69 34.04
CA PRO A 39 -5.36 7.15 33.15
C PRO A 39 -4.10 7.46 33.95
N THR A 40 -2.95 6.99 33.48
CA THR A 40 -1.65 7.48 33.96
C THR A 40 -1.16 8.53 32.99
N VAL A 41 -1.20 9.81 33.38
CA VAL A 41 -0.71 10.94 32.54
C VAL A 41 0.49 11.58 33.21
N VAL A 42 1.61 11.68 32.48
CA VAL A 42 2.86 12.31 32.93
C VAL A 42 3.24 13.47 32.02
N SER A 43 4.19 14.30 32.49
CA SER A 43 4.75 15.41 31.72
C SER A 43 5.46 14.92 30.46
N GLY A 44 5.38 15.70 29.38
CA GLY A 44 6.11 15.47 28.14
C GLY A 44 7.64 15.53 28.31
N ASP A 45 8.14 16.09 29.41
CA ASP A 45 9.57 16.04 29.77
C ASP A 45 10.11 14.61 29.95
N LYS A 46 9.22 13.61 30.07
CA LYS A 46 9.56 12.18 30.11
C LYS A 46 9.73 11.54 28.73
N PHE A 47 9.66 12.31 27.64
CA PHE A 47 9.73 11.78 26.27
C PHE A 47 10.90 10.81 26.08
N ASP A 48 12.13 11.26 26.36
CA ASP A 48 13.34 10.44 26.16
C ASP A 48 13.31 9.19 27.05
N THR A 49 12.94 9.33 28.32
CA THR A 49 12.86 8.20 29.27
C THR A 49 11.84 7.15 28.82
N VAL A 50 10.66 7.58 28.39
CA VAL A 50 9.61 6.67 27.89
C VAL A 50 10.07 6.03 26.58
N TRP A 51 10.63 6.81 25.65
CA TRP A 51 11.10 6.29 24.37
C TRP A 51 12.17 5.22 24.54
N ASP A 52 13.19 5.50 25.36
CA ASP A 52 14.29 4.57 25.64
C ASP A 52 13.78 3.29 26.32
N THR A 53 12.82 3.41 27.24
CA THR A 53 12.21 2.25 27.90
C THR A 53 11.47 1.36 26.89
N VAL A 54 10.71 1.95 25.96
CA VAL A 54 9.96 1.18 24.95
C VAL A 54 10.88 0.52 23.93
N CYS A 55 12.06 1.08 23.65
CA CYS A 55 13.07 0.43 22.79
C CYS A 55 13.51 -0.94 23.35
N GLU A 56 13.32 -1.21 24.64
CA GLU A 56 13.68 -2.48 25.28
C GLU A 56 12.55 -3.53 25.23
N TRP A 57 11.35 -3.18 24.74
CA TRP A 57 10.15 -4.03 24.80
C TRP A 57 10.01 -5.01 23.64
N GLY A 58 10.92 -4.98 22.66
CA GLY A 58 10.80 -5.79 21.44
C GLY A 58 9.76 -5.21 20.47
N ASN A 59 8.92 -6.07 19.88
CA ASN A 59 7.97 -5.65 18.86
C ASN A 59 6.79 -4.89 19.45
N VAL A 60 6.62 -3.65 19.01
CA VAL A 60 5.48 -2.79 19.32
C VAL A 60 4.80 -2.33 18.03
N THR A 61 3.58 -1.83 18.14
CA THR A 61 2.90 -1.18 17.03
C THR A 61 2.87 0.32 17.26
N THR A 62 3.65 1.08 16.49
CA THR A 62 3.68 2.53 16.54
C THR A 62 2.73 3.10 15.50
N LEU A 63 1.91 4.07 15.89
CA LEU A 63 0.86 4.63 15.06
C LEU A 63 0.89 6.17 15.10
N VAL A 64 0.85 6.80 13.94
CA VAL A 64 0.64 8.26 13.78
C VAL A 64 -0.72 8.46 13.14
N HIS A 65 -1.61 9.19 13.82
CA HIS A 65 -2.97 9.46 13.38
C HIS A 65 -3.15 10.97 13.17
N THR A 66 -3.43 11.37 11.95
CA THR A 66 -3.90 12.70 11.57
C THR A 66 -5.31 12.60 11.02
N THR A 67 -5.97 13.73 10.78
CA THR A 67 -7.32 13.77 10.18
C THR A 67 -7.42 13.01 8.86
N ASP A 68 -6.33 12.95 8.10
CA ASP A 68 -6.33 12.40 6.73
C ASP A 68 -5.57 11.07 6.60
N VAL A 69 -4.75 10.71 7.60
CA VAL A 69 -3.82 9.59 7.51
C VAL A 69 -3.65 8.89 8.86
N ILE A 70 -3.83 7.56 8.86
CA ILE A 70 -3.31 6.68 9.91
C ILE A 70 -2.11 5.93 9.32
N LEU A 71 -0.92 6.19 9.84
CA LEU A 71 0.30 5.42 9.54
C LEU A 71 0.59 4.49 10.70
N GLU A 72 0.84 3.22 10.40
CA GLU A 72 1.18 2.20 11.38
C GLU A 72 2.50 1.54 11.02
N PHE A 73 3.31 1.24 12.03
CA PHE A 73 4.53 0.46 11.93
C PHE A 73 4.55 -0.59 13.05
N SER A 74 4.58 -1.87 12.69
CA SER A 74 4.80 -2.96 13.63
C SER A 74 6.24 -3.45 13.57
N GLY A 75 6.96 -3.37 14.69
CA GLY A 75 8.35 -3.78 14.81
C GLY A 75 9.02 -3.18 16.04
N GLU A 76 10.33 -3.41 16.16
CA GLU A 76 11.13 -2.80 17.24
C GLU A 76 11.22 -1.29 17.09
N LEU A 77 11.08 -0.56 18.20
CA LEU A 77 11.22 0.89 18.21
C LEU A 77 12.71 1.26 18.08
N PRO A 78 13.10 2.10 17.11
CA PRO A 78 14.49 2.52 16.97
C PRO A 78 14.88 3.49 18.09
N SER A 79 16.11 3.35 18.59
CA SER A 79 16.76 4.40 19.39
C SER A 79 16.78 5.75 18.65
N GLY A 80 16.92 6.86 19.37
CA GLY A 80 17.01 8.19 18.75
C GLY A 80 17.95 9.16 19.44
N PHE A 81 18.13 10.33 18.83
CA PHE A 81 18.96 11.41 19.39
C PHE A 81 18.49 12.80 18.94
N HIS A 82 18.66 13.80 19.82
CA HIS A 82 18.29 15.19 19.51
C HIS A 82 19.33 15.87 18.62
N ARG A 83 18.89 16.41 17.47
CA ARG A 83 19.71 17.24 16.57
C ARG A 83 18.81 18.11 15.68
N HIS A 84 19.21 19.36 15.45
CA HIS A 84 18.49 20.32 14.60
C HIS A 84 17.02 20.56 14.99
N GLY A 85 16.67 20.48 16.29
CA GLY A 85 15.30 20.68 16.78
C GLY A 85 14.38 19.46 16.61
N TYR A 86 14.94 18.29 16.30
CA TYR A 86 14.21 17.04 16.19
C TYR A 86 14.88 15.94 17.01
N PHE A 87 14.08 15.01 17.52
CA PHE A 87 14.49 13.69 17.94
C PHE A 87 14.55 12.79 16.69
N ASN A 88 15.76 12.41 16.29
CA ASN A 88 16.04 11.71 15.05
C ASN A 88 16.12 10.21 15.31
N LEU A 89 15.29 9.43 14.63
CA LEU A 89 15.25 7.98 14.78
C LEU A 89 16.43 7.32 14.06
N ARG A 90 17.12 6.41 14.75
CA ARG A 90 18.33 5.72 14.30
C ARG A 90 18.06 4.23 14.11
N GLY A 91 17.26 3.89 13.11
CA GLY A 91 17.10 2.52 12.62
C GLY A 91 18.07 2.22 11.48
N LYS A 92 18.80 1.09 11.52
CA LYS A 92 19.51 0.58 10.32
C LYS A 92 18.53 -0.06 9.33
N HIS A 93 17.45 -0.63 9.85
CA HIS A 93 16.31 -1.24 9.15
C HIS A 93 15.04 -0.95 9.99
N GLY A 94 13.88 -0.75 9.35
CA GLY A 94 12.61 -0.47 10.04
C GLY A 94 12.18 1.01 10.06
N MET A 95 11.55 1.45 11.16
CA MET A 95 11.03 2.81 11.30
C MET A 95 12.16 3.85 11.28
N SER A 96 11.97 4.91 10.49
CA SER A 96 12.87 6.07 10.47
C SER A 96 12.04 7.35 10.40
N GLY A 97 12.60 8.46 10.90
CA GLY A 97 11.88 9.72 10.93
C GLY A 97 12.46 10.72 11.92
N HIS A 98 11.76 11.85 12.02
CA HIS A 98 12.14 12.98 12.85
C HIS A 98 10.92 13.43 13.66
N ILE A 99 11.04 13.44 14.98
CA ILE A 99 9.96 13.81 15.90
C ILE A 99 10.30 15.15 16.53
N LYS A 100 9.39 16.13 16.50
CA LYS A 100 9.54 17.35 17.29
C LYS A 100 9.21 17.06 18.76
N ALA A 101 10.07 16.34 19.45
CA ALA A 101 9.85 15.89 20.83
C ALA A 101 9.56 17.05 21.79
N GLU A 102 10.12 18.24 21.54
CA GLU A 102 9.82 19.47 22.28
C GLU A 102 8.33 19.90 22.24
N ASN A 103 7.57 19.45 21.24
CA ASN A 103 6.13 19.70 21.17
C ASN A 103 5.33 18.76 22.08
N CYS A 104 5.94 17.69 22.60
CA CYS A 104 5.29 16.76 23.50
C CYS A 104 5.09 17.41 24.87
N THR A 105 3.83 17.64 25.24
CA THR A 105 3.47 18.27 26.52
C THR A 105 2.99 17.26 27.56
N HIS A 106 2.38 16.15 27.12
CA HIS A 106 1.87 15.10 27.99
C HIS A 106 2.13 13.73 27.36
N ILE A 107 2.29 12.71 28.20
CA ILE A 107 2.37 11.31 27.79
C ILE A 107 1.36 10.54 28.64
N ALA A 108 0.51 9.73 28.02
CA ALA A 108 -0.46 8.91 28.74
C ALA A 108 -0.19 7.42 28.53
N LEU A 109 -0.22 6.64 29.60
CA LEU A 109 -0.24 5.19 29.58
C LEU A 109 -1.67 4.74 29.87
N ILE A 110 -2.23 3.98 28.95
CA ILE A 110 -3.65 3.65 28.90
C ILE A 110 -3.82 2.15 28.78
N GLU A 111 -4.56 1.56 29.70
CA GLU A 111 -5.08 0.20 29.62
C GLU A 111 -6.60 0.24 29.49
N ARG A 112 -7.14 -0.37 28.43
CA ARG A 112 -8.59 -0.46 28.24
C ARG A 112 -8.96 -1.62 27.31
N LYS A 113 -10.24 -1.97 27.29
CA LYS A 113 -10.79 -2.86 26.26
C LYS A 113 -10.99 -2.13 24.94
N PHE A 114 -10.65 -2.79 23.84
CA PHE A 114 -10.97 -2.38 22.48
C PHE A 114 -11.38 -3.61 21.68
N MET A 115 -12.58 -3.58 21.08
CA MET A 115 -13.19 -4.75 20.43
C MET A 115 -13.19 -6.01 21.31
N GLY A 116 -13.45 -5.83 22.62
CA GLY A 116 -13.52 -6.91 23.61
C GLY A 116 -12.18 -7.44 24.13
N MET A 117 -11.04 -6.88 23.68
CA MET A 117 -9.70 -7.36 24.03
C MET A 117 -8.97 -6.32 24.89
N ASP A 118 -8.21 -6.78 25.89
CA ASP A 118 -7.38 -5.87 26.71
C ASP A 118 -6.24 -5.30 25.85
N THR A 119 -6.12 -3.98 25.86
CA THR A 119 -5.11 -3.24 25.09
C THR A 119 -4.36 -2.29 26.01
N ALA A 120 -3.04 -2.25 25.85
CA ALA A 120 -2.16 -1.31 26.53
C ALA A 120 -1.50 -0.41 25.47
N SER A 121 -1.51 0.90 25.72
CA SER A 121 -0.98 1.89 24.79
C SER A 121 -0.34 3.10 25.49
N ILE A 122 0.62 3.72 24.81
CA ILE A 122 1.28 4.96 25.19
C ILE A 122 0.93 6.02 24.15
N LEU A 123 0.37 7.15 24.57
CA LEU A 123 0.03 8.27 23.68
C LEU A 123 0.88 9.48 24.05
N PHE A 124 1.50 10.12 23.05
CA PHE A 124 2.28 11.35 23.20
C PHE A 124 1.45 12.52 22.68
N PHE A 125 1.26 13.59 23.46
CA PHE A 125 0.34 14.68 23.14
C PHE A 125 1.04 16.00 22.87
N ASN A 126 0.60 16.71 21.84
CA ASN A 126 1.00 18.09 21.60
C ASN A 126 0.24 19.09 22.48
N LYS A 127 0.56 20.37 22.36
CA LYS A 127 -0.10 21.46 23.11
C LYS A 127 -1.59 21.63 22.77
N GLU A 128 -2.01 21.19 21.58
CA GLU A 128 -3.42 21.19 21.15
C GLU A 128 -4.22 20.02 21.76
N GLY A 129 -3.59 19.14 22.55
CA GLY A 129 -4.24 17.95 23.11
C GLY A 129 -4.50 16.84 22.08
N SER A 130 -3.86 16.92 20.92
CA SER A 130 -3.88 15.88 19.88
C SER A 130 -2.71 14.92 20.06
N ALA A 131 -2.88 13.65 19.67
CA ALA A 131 -1.78 12.68 19.69
C ALA A 131 -0.76 13.00 18.59
N MET A 132 0.50 13.15 18.96
CA MET A 132 1.65 13.20 18.05
C MET A 132 1.93 11.81 17.47
N LEU A 133 1.89 10.79 18.33
CA LEU A 133 2.02 9.38 18.00
C LEU A 133 1.48 8.53 19.15
N LYS A 134 1.24 7.27 18.86
CA LYS A 134 0.81 6.25 19.80
C LYS A 134 1.69 5.01 19.67
N ILE A 135 1.88 4.29 20.76
CA ILE A 135 2.56 2.99 20.75
C ILE A 135 1.65 2.00 21.45
N PHE A 136 1.31 0.91 20.78
CA PHE A 136 0.55 -0.20 21.31
C PHE A 136 1.52 -1.36 21.59
N LEU A 137 1.40 -1.98 22.76
CA LEU A 137 2.17 -3.19 23.04
C LEU A 137 1.64 -4.33 22.14
N GLY A 138 2.55 -4.97 21.40
CA GLY A 138 2.25 -6.15 20.61
C GLY A 138 1.90 -7.34 21.50
N ARG A 139 1.23 -8.34 20.93
CA ARG A 139 1.04 -9.63 21.61
C ARG A 139 2.35 -10.41 21.49
N ASP A 140 2.97 -10.75 22.61
CA ASP A 140 4.14 -11.61 22.60
C ASP A 140 3.82 -12.96 21.95
N ASP A 141 4.68 -13.35 21.02
CA ASP A 141 4.73 -14.65 20.35
C ASP A 141 5.40 -15.69 21.27
N HIS A 142 4.91 -15.82 22.51
CA HIS A 142 5.36 -16.87 23.43
C HIS A 142 4.54 -18.15 23.22
N SER A 143 5.14 -19.13 22.55
CA SER A 143 4.52 -20.44 22.31
C SER A 143 4.28 -21.24 23.60
N ARG A 144 3.02 -21.70 23.74
CA ARG A 144 2.51 -22.95 24.35
C ARG A 144 2.42 -23.10 25.87
N SER A 145 1.18 -23.35 26.34
CA SER A 145 0.84 -24.59 27.05
C SER A 145 -0.61 -25.06 26.77
N SER A 146 -0.70 -26.14 25.98
CA SER A 146 -1.69 -27.24 26.00
C SER A 146 -3.00 -27.16 26.80
N ALA A 147 -4.13 -27.40 26.12
CA ALA A 147 -5.12 -28.45 26.47
C ALA A 147 -6.07 -28.76 25.28
N PRO A 148 -6.69 -29.95 25.21
CA PRO A 148 -6.95 -30.68 23.97
C PRO A 148 -8.37 -30.54 23.37
N GLU A 149 -8.46 -30.97 22.10
CA GLU A 149 -9.61 -31.45 21.32
C GLU A 149 -11.04 -31.20 21.82
N ARG A 150 -11.83 -30.51 20.97
CA ARG A 150 -13.18 -31.00 20.63
C ARG A 150 -13.39 -30.96 19.13
N THR A 151 -13.39 -32.15 18.57
CA THR A 151 -13.97 -32.51 17.28
C THR A 151 -15.45 -32.11 17.24
N SER A 152 -15.85 -31.41 16.18
CA SER A 152 -17.23 -31.50 15.70
C SER A 152 -17.21 -31.61 14.18
N GLN A 153 -17.72 -32.74 13.72
CA GLN A 153 -17.85 -33.16 12.34
C GLN A 153 -18.75 -32.20 11.56
N ARG A 154 -18.36 -31.84 10.34
CA ARG A 154 -19.30 -31.62 9.23
C ARG A 154 -18.78 -32.30 7.96
N LEU A 155 -19.68 -33.06 7.36
CA LEU A 155 -19.49 -33.95 6.20
C LEU A 155 -19.03 -33.20 4.94
N PRO A 156 -18.33 -33.87 4.01
CA PRO A 156 -18.05 -33.32 2.69
C PRO A 156 -19.29 -33.44 1.79
N CYS A 157 -19.79 -32.31 1.28
CA CYS A 157 -20.72 -32.33 0.16
C CYS A 157 -19.96 -32.72 -1.11
N SER A 158 -20.26 -33.92 -1.63
CA SER A 158 -19.88 -34.35 -2.96
C SER A 158 -20.60 -33.49 -4.01
N GLY A 159 -19.88 -32.52 -4.59
CA GLY A 159 -20.30 -31.79 -5.77
C GLY A 159 -19.51 -32.29 -6.97
N SER A 160 -20.18 -32.95 -7.89
CA SER A 160 -19.68 -33.46 -9.16
C SER A 160 -18.97 -32.36 -9.96
N ILE A 161 -17.68 -32.57 -10.28
CA ILE A 161 -16.91 -31.69 -11.16
C ILE A 161 -17.44 -31.86 -12.59
N VAL A 162 -18.35 -30.99 -13.00
CA VAL A 162 -18.54 -30.65 -14.41
C VAL A 162 -17.28 -29.90 -14.81
N LYS A 163 -16.53 -30.38 -15.82
CA LYS A 163 -15.41 -29.67 -16.44
C LYS A 163 -15.93 -28.37 -17.07
N GLY A 164 -16.05 -27.33 -16.25
CA GLY A 164 -16.29 -25.97 -16.72
C GLY A 164 -15.04 -25.47 -17.45
N THR A 165 -15.24 -24.99 -18.68
CA THR A 165 -14.32 -24.06 -19.35
C THR A 165 -13.79 -23.07 -18.32
N ARG A 166 -12.48 -23.08 -18.03
CA ARG A 166 -11.84 -22.07 -17.18
C ARG A 166 -12.12 -20.71 -17.83
N LEU A 167 -13.03 -19.94 -17.26
CA LEU A 167 -13.27 -18.57 -17.69
C LEU A 167 -11.94 -17.81 -17.55
N MET A 168 -11.46 -17.24 -18.65
CA MET A 168 -10.22 -16.45 -18.62
C MET A 168 -10.42 -15.23 -17.74
N THR A 169 -9.49 -15.01 -16.82
CA THR A 169 -9.50 -13.88 -15.89
C THR A 169 -9.50 -12.55 -16.66
N PRO A 170 -10.46 -11.64 -16.42
CA PRO A 170 -10.47 -10.32 -17.04
C PRO A 170 -9.22 -9.51 -16.70
N TRP A 171 -8.78 -8.67 -17.62
CA TRP A 171 -7.72 -7.68 -17.34
C TRP A 171 -8.31 -6.28 -17.25
N LEU A 172 -7.93 -5.54 -16.20
CA LEU A 172 -8.21 -4.13 -16.04
C LEU A 172 -6.93 -3.32 -16.31
N LEU A 173 -6.91 -2.59 -17.41
CA LEU A 173 -5.72 -1.90 -17.90
C LEU A 173 -5.76 -0.39 -17.63
N PHE A 174 -4.67 0.11 -17.05
CA PHE A 174 -4.38 1.54 -16.91
C PHE A 174 -3.15 1.92 -17.73
N GLY A 175 -3.24 2.98 -18.54
CA GLY A 175 -2.13 3.40 -19.42
C GLY A 175 -2.08 2.69 -20.79
N ALA A 176 -3.19 2.12 -21.26
CA ALA A 176 -3.27 1.40 -22.53
C ALA A 176 -3.68 2.25 -23.76
N GLY A 177 -4.02 3.54 -23.57
CA GLY A 177 -4.58 4.37 -24.65
C GLY A 177 -3.58 4.89 -25.71
N GLY A 178 -2.29 4.62 -25.55
CA GLY A 178 -1.23 5.13 -26.44
C GLY A 178 -0.69 4.09 -27.44
N LYS A 179 0.61 4.18 -27.72
CA LYS A 179 1.39 3.18 -28.50
C LYS A 179 2.48 2.48 -27.66
N GLY A 180 2.43 2.69 -26.34
CA GLY A 180 3.44 2.24 -25.39
C GLY A 180 3.27 0.77 -24.98
N VAL A 181 3.86 0.42 -23.84
CA VAL A 181 3.78 -0.95 -23.27
C VAL A 181 2.31 -1.38 -23.08
N GLY A 182 1.47 -0.55 -22.47
CA GLY A 182 0.06 -0.90 -22.21
C GLY A 182 -0.75 -1.21 -23.47
N ALA A 183 -0.46 -0.52 -24.59
CA ALA A 183 -1.13 -0.80 -25.87
C ALA A 183 -0.71 -2.16 -26.44
N ARG A 184 0.57 -2.51 -26.33
CA ARG A 184 1.08 -3.83 -26.75
C ARG A 184 0.56 -4.94 -25.84
N THR A 185 0.44 -4.69 -24.54
CA THR A 185 -0.19 -5.63 -23.60
C THR A 185 -1.67 -5.85 -23.93
N LEU A 186 -2.38 -4.79 -24.30
CA LEU A 186 -3.77 -4.88 -24.77
C LEU A 186 -3.89 -5.72 -26.04
N GLU A 187 -2.99 -5.53 -27.02
CA GLU A 187 -2.96 -6.34 -28.25
C GLU A 187 -2.83 -7.84 -27.94
N LEU A 188 -1.98 -8.21 -26.98
CA LEU A 188 -1.83 -9.60 -26.54
C LEU A 188 -3.13 -10.15 -25.93
N ALA A 189 -3.81 -9.36 -25.08
CA ALA A 189 -5.07 -9.75 -24.46
C ALA A 189 -6.20 -9.96 -25.49
N LEU A 190 -6.30 -9.07 -26.48
CA LEU A 190 -7.29 -9.17 -27.54
C LEU A 190 -7.02 -10.36 -28.48
N ALA A 191 -5.74 -10.66 -28.75
CA ALA A 191 -5.35 -11.81 -29.58
C ALA A 191 -5.75 -13.17 -28.97
N GLU A 192 -5.88 -13.26 -27.64
CA GLU A 192 -6.38 -14.45 -26.93
C GLU A 192 -7.86 -14.35 -26.51
N GLN A 193 -8.58 -13.34 -27.02
CA GLN A 193 -9.99 -13.08 -26.71
C GLN A 193 -10.28 -12.94 -25.21
N ARG A 194 -9.31 -12.42 -24.45
CA ARG A 194 -9.48 -12.15 -23.02
C ARG A 194 -10.44 -10.97 -22.83
N PRO A 195 -11.36 -11.02 -21.84
CA PRO A 195 -12.14 -9.84 -21.46
C PRO A 195 -11.22 -8.72 -20.96
N VAL A 196 -11.37 -7.52 -21.53
CA VAL A 196 -10.57 -6.35 -21.13
C VAL A 196 -11.46 -5.19 -20.74
N VAL A 197 -11.18 -4.62 -19.58
CA VAL A 197 -11.66 -3.31 -19.14
C VAL A 197 -10.49 -2.33 -19.18
N ALA A 198 -10.71 -1.10 -19.61
CA ALA A 198 -9.65 -0.09 -19.63
C ALA A 198 -10.15 1.30 -19.25
N VAL A 199 -9.34 2.05 -18.51
CA VAL A 199 -9.58 3.48 -18.26
C VAL A 199 -8.75 4.31 -19.25
N ILE A 200 -9.43 5.15 -20.03
CA ILE A 200 -8.85 5.88 -21.16
C ILE A 200 -9.21 7.36 -21.08
N ARG A 201 -8.20 8.25 -21.13
CA ARG A 201 -8.41 9.69 -20.98
C ARG A 201 -9.07 10.35 -22.20
N HIS A 202 -8.68 9.95 -23.41
CA HIS A 202 -9.11 10.61 -24.65
C HIS A 202 -10.25 9.85 -25.33
N ALA A 203 -11.34 10.55 -25.66
CA ALA A 203 -12.58 9.96 -26.15
C ALA A 203 -12.45 9.28 -27.53
N ASP A 204 -11.56 9.77 -28.39
CA ASP A 204 -11.25 9.17 -29.69
C ASP A 204 -10.56 7.81 -29.53
N ALA A 205 -9.55 7.73 -28.67
CA ALA A 205 -8.89 6.47 -28.30
C ALA A 205 -9.89 5.51 -27.62
N ALA A 206 -10.75 6.00 -26.74
CA ALA A 206 -11.78 5.20 -26.09
C ALA A 206 -12.75 4.57 -27.09
N THR A 207 -13.24 5.35 -28.06
CA THR A 207 -14.15 4.87 -29.11
C THR A 207 -13.49 3.79 -29.96
N LYS A 208 -12.21 3.99 -30.33
CA LYS A 208 -11.45 3.00 -31.12
C LYS A 208 -11.28 1.69 -30.36
N LEU A 209 -10.93 1.73 -29.08
CA LEU A 209 -10.76 0.52 -28.27
C LEU A 209 -12.09 -0.21 -28.01
N ALA A 210 -13.18 0.54 -27.83
CA ALA A 210 -14.51 -0.05 -27.68
C ALA A 210 -14.94 -0.85 -28.93
N GLN A 211 -14.61 -0.36 -30.13
CA GLN A 211 -14.86 -1.08 -31.38
C GLN A 211 -14.06 -2.39 -31.50
N GLN A 212 -12.97 -2.54 -30.74
CA GLN A 212 -12.17 -3.76 -30.66
C GLN A 212 -12.65 -4.74 -29.57
N GLY A 213 -13.76 -4.43 -28.90
CA GLY A 213 -14.34 -5.28 -27.85
C GLY A 213 -13.86 -4.98 -26.43
N VAL A 214 -13.14 -3.88 -26.22
CA VAL A 214 -12.72 -3.43 -24.88
C VAL A 214 -13.87 -2.71 -24.20
N GLN A 215 -14.15 -3.04 -22.92
CA GLN A 215 -15.05 -2.23 -22.11
C GLN A 215 -14.31 -0.99 -21.60
N VAL A 216 -14.62 0.18 -22.17
CA VAL A 216 -13.86 1.40 -21.87
C VAL A 216 -14.61 2.32 -20.91
N PHE A 217 -13.89 2.80 -19.90
CA PHE A 217 -14.31 3.87 -19.01
C PHE A 217 -13.51 5.13 -19.33
N THR A 218 -14.17 6.16 -19.87
CA THR A 218 -13.49 7.40 -20.25
C THR A 218 -13.29 8.28 -19.02
N GLY A 219 -12.05 8.62 -18.70
CA GLY A 219 -11.72 9.49 -17.57
C GLY A 219 -10.25 9.46 -17.16
N ASP A 220 -9.93 10.11 -16.04
CA ASP A 220 -8.59 10.13 -15.48
C ASP A 220 -8.46 9.10 -14.34
N ALA A 221 -7.28 8.51 -14.19
CA ALA A 221 -7.03 7.50 -13.16
C ALA A 221 -6.96 8.10 -11.73
N CYS A 222 -6.89 9.43 -11.59
CA CYS A 222 -7.08 10.10 -10.30
C CYS A 222 -8.57 10.28 -9.94
N ASP A 223 -9.51 10.04 -10.85
CA ASP A 223 -10.95 10.10 -10.57
C ASP A 223 -11.42 8.78 -9.97
N ALA A 224 -11.57 8.75 -8.65
CA ALA A 224 -12.01 7.56 -7.91
C ALA A 224 -13.34 7.00 -8.42
N SER A 225 -14.26 7.83 -8.92
CA SER A 225 -15.56 7.35 -9.42
C SER A 225 -15.40 6.56 -10.72
N VAL A 226 -14.53 7.04 -11.62
CA VAL A 226 -14.22 6.35 -12.88
C VAL A 226 -13.48 5.04 -12.61
N VAL A 227 -12.50 5.08 -11.72
CA VAL A 227 -11.72 3.90 -11.33
C VAL A 227 -12.60 2.85 -10.66
N ALA A 228 -13.44 3.23 -9.69
CA ALA A 228 -14.37 2.33 -9.02
C ALA A 228 -15.35 1.67 -10.00
N ALA A 229 -15.85 2.42 -10.98
CA ALA A 229 -16.73 1.89 -12.02
C ALA A 229 -16.02 0.86 -12.90
N ALA A 230 -14.76 1.13 -13.28
CA ALA A 230 -13.93 0.19 -14.03
C ALA A 230 -13.59 -1.08 -13.23
N CYS A 231 -13.22 -0.94 -11.95
CA CYS A 231 -13.00 -2.08 -11.05
C CYS A 231 -14.25 -2.95 -10.91
N ARG A 232 -15.43 -2.34 -10.72
CA ARG A 232 -16.70 -3.06 -10.63
C ARG A 232 -17.03 -3.84 -11.90
N ALA A 233 -16.77 -3.24 -13.07
CA ALA A 233 -16.98 -3.91 -14.35
C ALA A 233 -16.01 -5.07 -14.58
N ALA A 234 -14.76 -4.92 -14.15
CA ALA A 234 -13.76 -5.98 -14.26
C ALA A 234 -14.07 -7.17 -13.33
N GLY A 235 -14.64 -6.88 -12.14
CA GLY A 235 -15.00 -7.87 -11.14
C GLY A 235 -13.81 -8.26 -10.24
N PRO A 236 -14.08 -8.93 -9.10
CA PRO A 236 -13.07 -9.21 -8.07
C PRO A 236 -11.98 -10.19 -8.52
N ASP A 237 -12.28 -11.05 -9.50
CA ASP A 237 -11.30 -12.00 -10.04
C ASP A 237 -10.29 -11.33 -10.98
N ALA A 238 -10.52 -10.09 -11.41
CA ALA A 238 -9.70 -9.42 -12.42
C ALA A 238 -8.24 -9.25 -12.00
N LEU A 239 -7.37 -9.19 -13.00
CA LEU A 239 -5.98 -8.75 -12.83
C LEU A 239 -5.86 -7.30 -13.27
N ILE A 240 -5.38 -6.43 -12.39
CA ILE A 240 -5.00 -5.06 -12.77
C ILE A 240 -3.61 -5.06 -13.40
N ILE A 241 -3.44 -4.34 -14.50
CA ILE A 241 -2.12 -4.07 -15.10
C ILE A 241 -2.01 -2.57 -15.32
N SER A 242 -1.04 -1.95 -14.66
CA SER A 242 -0.74 -0.52 -14.84
C SER A 242 0.58 -0.32 -15.58
N THR A 243 0.53 0.45 -16.67
CA THR A 243 1.70 0.99 -17.39
C THR A 243 1.63 2.51 -17.46
N MET A 244 1.04 3.15 -16.45
CA MET A 244 0.84 4.60 -16.44
C MET A 244 2.15 5.38 -16.32
N GLY A 245 2.18 6.54 -16.96
CA GLY A 245 3.26 7.51 -16.90
C GLY A 245 2.73 8.90 -17.14
N GLY A 246 2.31 9.57 -16.07
CA GLY A 246 1.70 10.89 -16.11
C GLY A 246 2.27 11.85 -15.07
N ALA A 247 1.77 13.09 -15.06
CA ALA A 247 2.23 14.12 -14.13
C ALA A 247 1.88 13.84 -12.66
N GLN A 248 0.89 12.97 -12.41
CA GLN A 248 0.38 12.60 -11.08
C GLN A 248 0.50 11.08 -10.88
N ASP A 249 1.70 10.53 -11.14
CA ASP A 249 1.94 9.08 -11.09
C ASP A 249 1.57 8.50 -9.71
N TYR A 250 1.98 9.10 -8.59
CA TYR A 250 1.63 8.56 -7.27
C TYR A 250 0.11 8.57 -7.02
N LEU A 251 -0.56 9.71 -7.18
CA LEU A 251 -1.98 9.85 -6.87
C LEU A 251 -2.84 8.92 -7.72
N ALA A 252 -2.55 8.80 -9.02
CA ALA A 252 -3.28 7.89 -9.90
C ALA A 252 -3.15 6.43 -9.45
N HIS A 253 -1.94 5.98 -9.11
CA HIS A 253 -1.74 4.60 -8.64
C HIS A 253 -2.38 4.36 -7.28
N ARG A 254 -2.32 5.34 -6.36
CA ARG A 254 -3.01 5.25 -5.07
C ARG A 254 -4.51 5.06 -5.27
N THR A 255 -5.15 5.89 -6.10
CA THR A 255 -6.58 5.74 -6.40
C THR A 255 -6.90 4.37 -6.99
N VAL A 256 -6.07 3.87 -7.92
CA VAL A 256 -6.25 2.53 -8.51
C VAL A 256 -6.17 1.43 -7.45
N ILE A 257 -5.17 1.47 -6.58
CA ILE A 257 -4.96 0.46 -5.54
C ILE A 257 -6.10 0.51 -4.51
N ASP A 258 -6.45 1.70 -4.02
CA ASP A 258 -7.50 1.89 -3.02
C ASP A 258 -8.87 1.40 -3.54
N GLU A 259 -9.21 1.70 -4.80
CA GLU A 259 -10.47 1.24 -5.40
C GLU A 259 -10.44 -0.24 -5.80
N ALA A 260 -9.27 -0.81 -6.08
CA ALA A 260 -9.11 -2.25 -6.30
C ALA A 260 -9.44 -3.04 -5.04
N GLU A 261 -8.89 -2.63 -3.89
CA GLU A 261 -9.19 -3.25 -2.58
C GLU A 261 -10.69 -3.17 -2.26
N LYS A 262 -11.31 -2.00 -2.45
CA LYS A 262 -12.75 -1.80 -2.23
C LYS A 262 -13.61 -2.69 -3.14
N ALA A 263 -13.14 -2.97 -4.36
CA ALA A 263 -13.82 -3.85 -5.31
C ALA A 263 -13.53 -5.35 -5.09
N GLY A 264 -12.66 -5.69 -4.12
CA GLY A 264 -12.24 -7.07 -3.85
C GLY A 264 -11.27 -7.64 -4.89
N ILE A 265 -10.67 -6.80 -5.73
CA ILE A 265 -9.60 -7.21 -6.64
C ILE A 265 -8.34 -7.43 -5.81
N SER A 266 -7.68 -8.57 -6.04
CA SER A 266 -6.56 -9.03 -5.21
C SER A 266 -5.24 -9.18 -5.95
N ARG A 267 -5.18 -8.85 -7.25
CA ARG A 267 -3.97 -9.03 -8.06
C ARG A 267 -3.65 -7.81 -8.91
N MET A 268 -2.39 -7.36 -8.87
CA MET A 268 -1.91 -6.24 -9.69
C MET A 268 -0.49 -6.42 -10.20
N ILE A 269 -0.28 -6.19 -11.51
CA ILE A 269 1.03 -5.97 -12.10
C ILE A 269 1.25 -4.48 -12.28
N LEU A 270 2.32 -3.94 -11.68
CA LEU A 270 2.70 -2.54 -11.81
C LEU A 270 4.00 -2.42 -12.61
N VAL A 271 3.95 -1.70 -13.72
CA VAL A 271 5.13 -1.40 -14.53
C VAL A 271 5.63 0.00 -14.21
N THR A 272 6.81 0.08 -13.61
CA THR A 272 7.47 1.32 -13.25
C THR A 272 8.71 1.55 -14.14
N SER A 273 9.90 1.62 -13.56
CA SER A 273 11.16 1.90 -14.26
C SER A 273 12.35 1.46 -13.42
N LEU A 274 13.44 1.03 -14.06
CA LEU A 274 14.75 1.03 -13.42
C LEU A 274 15.02 2.41 -12.79
N GLY A 275 15.58 2.38 -11.58
CA GLY A 275 15.78 3.55 -10.73
C GLY A 275 14.70 3.76 -9.66
N CYS A 276 13.57 3.04 -9.70
CA CYS A 276 12.58 3.12 -8.63
C CYS A 276 13.01 2.32 -7.39
N GLY A 277 12.55 2.75 -6.21
CA GLY A 277 12.76 2.05 -4.94
C GLY A 277 14.23 1.84 -4.60
N ASP A 278 14.57 0.60 -4.23
CA ASP A 278 15.92 0.15 -3.90
C ASP A 278 16.90 0.18 -5.09
N SER A 279 16.42 0.37 -6.32
CA SER A 279 17.29 0.58 -7.50
C SER A 279 17.71 2.05 -7.71
N TRP A 280 17.17 2.99 -6.92
CA TRP A 280 17.50 4.43 -6.99
C TRP A 280 18.99 4.77 -6.85
N PRO A 281 19.77 4.13 -5.94
CA PRO A 281 21.20 4.44 -5.79
C PRO A 281 22.00 4.23 -7.08
N PHE A 282 21.55 3.31 -7.95
CA PHE A 282 22.23 2.95 -9.20
C PHE A 282 21.76 3.81 -10.38
N LEU A 283 20.72 4.64 -10.23
CA LEU A 283 20.25 5.48 -11.31
C LEU A 283 21.29 6.56 -11.66
N SER A 284 21.70 6.62 -12.93
CA SER A 284 22.70 7.60 -13.38
C SER A 284 22.26 9.06 -13.11
N GLU A 285 23.20 9.96 -12.84
CA GLU A 285 22.91 11.38 -12.62
C GLU A 285 22.19 12.03 -13.81
N ARG A 286 22.53 11.62 -15.05
CA ARG A 286 21.82 12.06 -16.26
C ARG A 286 20.35 11.64 -16.24
N ALA A 287 20.07 10.40 -15.82
CA ALA A 287 18.69 9.91 -15.71
C ALA A 287 17.94 10.54 -14.53
N LYS A 288 18.60 10.80 -13.40
CA LYS A 288 18.02 11.57 -12.28
C LYS A 288 17.63 12.99 -12.71
N ALA A 289 18.49 13.67 -13.47
CA ALA A 289 18.20 15.00 -14.00
C ALA A 289 17.00 15.00 -14.97
N ALA A 290 16.91 13.99 -15.84
CA ALA A 290 15.85 13.91 -16.85
C ALA A 290 14.50 13.39 -16.31
N PHE A 291 14.53 12.40 -15.41
CA PHE A 291 13.36 11.62 -15.00
C PHE A 291 13.21 11.46 -13.49
N GLY A 292 14.06 12.08 -12.68
CA GLY A 292 14.15 11.82 -11.24
C GLY A 292 12.85 12.01 -10.49
N GLN A 293 12.06 13.05 -10.80
CA GLN A 293 10.76 13.24 -10.16
C GLN A 293 9.78 12.12 -10.52
N ALA A 294 9.67 11.75 -11.80
CA ALA A 294 8.79 10.67 -12.23
C ALA A 294 9.19 9.31 -11.60
N VAL A 295 10.48 9.05 -11.46
CA VAL A 295 11.00 7.85 -10.79
C VAL A 295 10.64 7.86 -9.30
N ARG A 296 10.72 9.00 -8.62
CA ARG A 296 10.32 9.14 -7.21
C ARG A 296 8.82 8.97 -7.02
N GLU A 297 8.00 9.56 -7.88
CA GLU A 297 6.54 9.36 -7.88
C GLU A 297 6.17 7.89 -8.09
N LYS A 298 6.82 7.21 -9.05
CA LYS A 298 6.67 5.77 -9.25
C LYS A 298 7.16 4.94 -8.06
N THR A 299 8.20 5.40 -7.36
CA THR A 299 8.65 4.76 -6.10
C THR A 299 7.59 4.86 -5.01
N LEU A 300 6.88 5.98 -4.90
CA LEU A 300 5.75 6.10 -3.98
C LEU A 300 4.60 5.16 -4.38
N ALA A 301 4.32 5.02 -5.68
CA ALA A 301 3.34 4.07 -6.19
C ALA A 301 3.72 2.61 -5.91
N GLU A 302 5.00 2.25 -6.07
CA GLU A 302 5.52 0.93 -5.66
C GLU A 302 5.30 0.72 -4.17
N SER A 303 5.74 1.67 -3.33
CA SER A 303 5.56 1.57 -1.88
C SER A 303 4.10 1.35 -1.50
N TRP A 304 3.17 2.09 -2.10
CA TRP A 304 1.73 1.95 -1.82
C TRP A 304 1.20 0.57 -2.18
N LEU A 305 1.61 0.02 -3.33
CA LEU A 305 1.25 -1.34 -3.75
C LEU A 305 1.85 -2.39 -2.81
N GLN A 306 3.12 -2.25 -2.44
CA GLN A 306 3.82 -3.21 -1.59
C GLN A 306 3.28 -3.29 -0.17
N THR A 307 2.63 -2.22 0.30
CA THR A 307 1.94 -2.17 1.60
C THR A 307 0.42 -2.39 1.51
N SER A 308 -0.10 -2.73 0.33
CA SER A 308 -1.52 -3.03 0.11
C SER A 308 -1.84 -4.51 0.37
N GLN A 309 -3.11 -4.87 0.24
CA GLN A 309 -3.62 -6.24 0.34
C GLN A 309 -3.47 -7.05 -0.96
N LEU A 310 -3.04 -6.43 -2.06
CA LEU A 310 -2.96 -7.08 -3.36
C LEU A 310 -1.71 -7.96 -3.45
N ASP A 311 -1.87 -9.17 -4.00
CA ASP A 311 -0.74 -9.92 -4.55
C ASP A 311 -0.22 -9.17 -5.78
N TYR A 312 1.09 -8.93 -5.85
CA TYR A 312 1.65 -8.07 -6.87
C TYR A 312 2.90 -8.61 -7.54
N ALA A 313 3.12 -8.13 -8.77
CA ALA A 313 4.44 -8.12 -9.38
C ALA A 313 4.77 -6.71 -9.86
N ILE A 314 5.93 -6.19 -9.48
CA ILE A 314 6.46 -4.93 -9.97
C ILE A 314 7.51 -5.23 -11.03
N LEU A 315 7.37 -4.63 -12.20
CA LEU A 315 8.31 -4.75 -13.30
C LEU A 315 8.95 -3.38 -13.54
N ARG A 316 10.29 -3.32 -13.47
CA ARG A 316 11.12 -2.12 -13.65
C ARG A 316 11.94 -2.25 -14.95
N PRO A 317 11.38 -1.88 -16.12
CA PRO A 317 12.11 -1.91 -17.37
C PRO A 317 13.30 -0.96 -17.36
N GLY A 318 14.35 -1.31 -18.11
CA GLY A 318 15.39 -0.35 -18.51
C GLY A 318 14.91 0.65 -19.56
N GLY A 319 15.85 1.25 -20.29
CA GLY A 319 15.54 2.21 -21.34
C GLY A 319 14.63 1.59 -22.40
N LEU A 320 13.42 2.13 -22.56
CA LEU A 320 12.42 1.58 -23.48
C LEU A 320 12.73 1.92 -24.93
N LEU A 321 12.83 0.89 -25.76
CA LEU A 321 12.98 1.00 -27.22
C LEU A 321 11.71 0.54 -27.94
N ASP A 322 11.49 1.08 -29.15
CA ASP A 322 10.52 0.53 -30.08
C ASP A 322 11.17 -0.54 -30.95
N GLY A 323 10.39 -1.56 -31.31
CA GLY A 323 10.87 -2.70 -32.09
C GLY A 323 9.92 -3.88 -31.98
N ALA A 324 10.22 -4.94 -32.73
CA ALA A 324 9.62 -6.24 -32.53
C ALA A 324 10.17 -6.88 -31.24
N ALA A 325 9.42 -7.82 -30.65
CA ALA A 325 9.92 -8.59 -29.51
C ALA A 325 11.11 -9.45 -29.95
N THR A 326 12.18 -9.47 -29.15
CA THR A 326 13.35 -10.32 -29.39
C THR A 326 13.25 -11.66 -28.67
N GLY A 327 12.45 -11.72 -27.61
CA GLY A 327 12.36 -12.86 -26.70
C GLY A 327 13.59 -13.03 -25.81
N LYS A 328 14.48 -12.03 -25.75
CA LYS A 328 15.78 -12.10 -25.06
C LYS A 328 15.85 -11.22 -23.80
N ALA A 329 14.80 -10.48 -23.49
CA ALA A 329 14.72 -9.75 -22.25
C ALA A 329 14.71 -10.70 -21.04
N GLN A 330 15.29 -10.27 -19.93
CA GLN A 330 15.51 -11.08 -18.74
C GLN A 330 15.01 -10.35 -17.50
N ARG A 331 14.21 -11.04 -16.69
CA ARG A 331 13.84 -10.58 -15.34
C ARG A 331 15.01 -10.83 -14.38
N ILE A 332 15.43 -9.79 -13.68
CA ILE A 332 16.58 -9.78 -12.77
C ILE A 332 16.13 -9.27 -11.40
N GLN A 333 16.62 -9.84 -10.30
CA GLN A 333 16.28 -9.43 -8.94
C GLN A 333 17.53 -9.25 -8.08
N ASN A 334 17.44 -8.41 -7.05
CA ASN A 334 18.43 -8.26 -5.98
C ASN A 334 19.87 -7.94 -6.42
N GLN A 335 20.03 -7.33 -7.59
CA GLN A 335 21.33 -6.86 -8.08
C GLN A 335 21.17 -5.58 -8.90
N GLU A 336 22.25 -4.80 -8.97
CA GLU A 336 22.37 -3.68 -9.87
C GLU A 336 22.21 -4.14 -11.33
N CYS A 337 21.46 -3.36 -12.11
CA CYS A 337 21.09 -3.70 -13.47
C CYS A 337 20.98 -2.42 -14.33
N HIS A 338 21.55 -2.47 -15.54
CA HIS A 338 21.51 -1.38 -16.51
C HIS A 338 21.30 -1.94 -17.91
N GLY A 339 20.47 -1.27 -18.72
CA GLY A 339 20.27 -1.69 -20.09
C GLY A 339 19.02 -1.11 -20.72
N PHE A 340 18.69 -1.64 -21.89
CA PHE A 340 17.52 -1.30 -22.67
C PHE A 340 16.59 -2.50 -22.79
N VAL A 341 15.34 -2.29 -23.15
CA VAL A 341 14.40 -3.36 -23.49
C VAL A 341 13.36 -2.85 -24.48
N ASN A 342 12.96 -3.69 -25.44
CA ASN A 342 11.87 -3.33 -26.35
C ASN A 342 10.53 -3.37 -25.62
N ARG A 343 9.65 -2.40 -25.92
CA ARG A 343 8.31 -2.34 -25.33
C ARG A 343 7.50 -3.62 -25.58
N ALA A 344 7.75 -4.31 -26.69
CA ALA A 344 7.10 -5.58 -27.03
C ALA A 344 7.52 -6.71 -26.09
N ASP A 345 8.79 -6.79 -25.71
CA ASP A 345 9.27 -7.77 -24.72
C ASP A 345 8.73 -7.47 -23.32
N VAL A 346 8.62 -6.18 -22.94
CA VAL A 346 7.96 -5.82 -21.67
C VAL A 346 6.52 -6.33 -21.64
N ALA A 347 5.74 -6.15 -22.71
CA ALA A 347 4.39 -6.68 -22.82
C ALA A 347 4.34 -8.22 -22.73
N ALA A 348 5.30 -8.91 -23.34
CA ALA A 348 5.42 -10.36 -23.25
C ALA A 348 5.69 -10.84 -21.81
N HIS A 349 6.59 -10.18 -21.07
CA HIS A 349 6.84 -10.52 -19.66
C HIS A 349 5.65 -10.20 -18.74
N ILE A 350 4.86 -9.15 -19.04
CA ILE A 350 3.60 -8.89 -18.33
C ILE A 350 2.62 -10.03 -18.55
N HIS A 351 2.45 -10.48 -19.80
CA HIS A 351 1.57 -11.61 -20.14
C HIS A 351 1.99 -12.91 -19.45
N GLU A 352 3.30 -13.19 -19.41
CA GLU A 352 3.85 -14.35 -18.71
C GLU A 352 3.55 -14.30 -17.20
N LEU A 353 3.81 -13.17 -16.55
CA LEU A 353 3.51 -12.97 -15.12
C LEU A 353 2.00 -13.05 -14.83
N ALA A 354 1.17 -12.49 -15.70
CA ALA A 354 -0.29 -12.52 -15.56
C ALA A 354 -0.86 -13.95 -15.57
N ASN A 355 -0.27 -14.83 -16.39
CA ASN A 355 -0.67 -16.22 -16.55
C ASN A 355 0.01 -17.18 -15.55
N ALA A 356 0.97 -16.70 -14.76
CA ALA A 356 1.55 -17.48 -13.67
C ALA A 356 0.49 -17.75 -12.58
N PRO A 357 0.61 -18.85 -11.80
CA PRO A 357 -0.36 -19.20 -10.76
C PRO A 357 -0.55 -18.13 -9.68
N ALA A 358 0.51 -17.37 -9.38
CA ALA A 358 0.53 -16.27 -8.41
C ALA A 358 1.63 -15.27 -8.81
N LEU A 359 1.52 -14.03 -8.34
CA LEU A 359 2.55 -13.00 -8.53
C LEU A 359 3.60 -13.02 -7.41
N ASN A 360 3.21 -13.47 -6.22
CA ASN A 360 4.06 -13.71 -5.05
C ASN A 360 4.86 -12.50 -4.57
N GLN A 361 4.28 -11.30 -4.68
CA GLN A 361 4.88 -10.05 -4.19
C GLN A 361 6.31 -9.79 -4.72
N GLN A 362 6.54 -10.10 -5.99
CA GLN A 362 7.87 -10.07 -6.59
C GLN A 362 8.18 -8.72 -7.26
N VAL A 363 9.44 -8.30 -7.18
CA VAL A 363 9.95 -7.11 -7.86
C VAL A 363 11.07 -7.52 -8.80
N TYR A 364 10.92 -7.17 -10.08
CA TYR A 364 11.83 -7.54 -11.16
C TYR A 364 12.34 -6.30 -11.89
N SER A 365 13.66 -6.19 -12.04
CA SER A 365 14.26 -5.40 -13.11
C SER A 365 14.09 -6.15 -14.44
N LEU A 366 13.96 -5.43 -15.56
CA LEU A 366 13.82 -6.05 -16.88
C LEU A 366 14.67 -5.33 -17.94
N ILE A 367 15.65 -6.04 -18.49
CA ILE A 367 16.50 -5.57 -19.59
C ILE A 367 16.74 -6.70 -20.59
N GLU A 368 17.10 -6.36 -21.83
CA GLU A 368 17.76 -7.27 -22.75
C GLU A 368 19.28 -7.02 -22.69
N PRO A 369 20.08 -8.02 -22.27
CA PRO A 369 21.53 -7.90 -22.31
C PRO A 369 22.03 -7.55 -23.72
N ASP A 370 23.04 -6.67 -23.79
CA ASP A 370 23.67 -6.20 -25.02
C ASP A 370 22.78 -5.39 -25.98
N LEU A 371 21.49 -5.18 -25.68
CA LEU A 371 20.61 -4.33 -26.49
C LEU A 371 21.04 -2.86 -26.41
N LYS A 372 21.13 -2.21 -27.57
CA LYS A 372 21.49 -0.80 -27.71
C LYS A 372 20.47 -0.07 -28.60
N PRO A 373 20.26 1.24 -28.39
CA PRO A 373 19.56 2.08 -29.37
C PRO A 373 20.25 1.98 -30.73
N ALA A 374 19.45 2.03 -31.81
CA ALA A 374 19.93 2.02 -33.19
C ALA A 374 20.77 3.26 -33.54
#